data_AF-G0PL54-F1
#
_entry.id   AF-G0PL54-F1
#
_cell.length_a   1.000
_cell.length_b   1.000
_cell.length_c   1.000
_cell.angle_alpha   90.00
_cell.angle_beta   90.00
_cell.angle_gamma   90.00
#
_symmetry.space_group_name_H-M   'P 1'
#
loop_
_entity.id
_entity.type
_entity.pdbx_description
1 polymer ?
#
loop_
_entity_poly.entity_id
_entity_poly.type
_entity_poly.pdbx_seq_one_letter_code
_entity_poly.pdbx_strand_id
1 'polypeptide(L)'
;MYRDWVWDAVQAVEKYCRVENGFTGLQNVYNPKAGRDDVMQSFFLAEFLKYAYLTFADDSLISLEKWVFNTEAHPVPILSH
;
A
#
# COMPACT_ATOMS: atom_id res chain seq x y z
N MET A 1 9.24 5.14 14.54
CA MET A 1 7.95 5.86 14.50
C MET A 1 7.21 5.62 13.18
N TYR A 2 7.63 6.17 12.03
CA TYR A 2 6.89 5.98 10.77
C TYR A 2 6.82 4.52 10.30
N ARG A 3 7.94 3.79 10.37
CA ARG A 3 7.98 2.35 10.07
C ARG A 3 7.04 1.54 10.96
N ASP A 4 6.94 1.91 12.24
CA ASP A 4 6.04 1.23 13.18
C ASP A 4 4.57 1.47 12.81
N TRP A 5 4.20 2.70 12.44
CA TRP A 5 2.83 3.00 11.99
C TRP A 5 2.48 2.30 10.67
N VAL A 6 3.43 2.22 9.73
CA VAL A 6 3.24 1.44 8.50
C VAL A 6 3.10 -0.05 8.83
N TRP A 7 3.85 -0.56 9.78
CA TRP A 7 3.72 -1.94 10.24
C TRP A 7 2.34 -2.21 10.85
N ASP A 8 1.86 -1.33 11.74
CA ASP A 8 0.52 -1.42 12.32
C ASP A 8 -0.56 -1.43 11.23
N ALA A 9 -0.41 -0.60 10.20
CA ALA A 9 -1.32 -0.56 9.05
C ALA A 9 -1.30 -1.86 8.23
N VAL A 10 -0.12 -2.42 7.95
CA VAL A 10 0.02 -3.71 7.26
C VAL A 10 -0.63 -4.83 8.07
N GLN A 11 -0.39 -4.88 9.39
CA GLN A 11 -1.01 -5.87 10.27
C GLN A 11 -2.54 -5.73 10.31
N ALA A 12 -3.07 -4.51 10.30
CA ALA A 12 -4.52 -4.27 10.24
C ALA A 12 -5.12 -4.74 8.92
N VAL A 13 -4.49 -4.43 7.79
CA VAL A 13 -4.91 -4.89 6.45
C VAL A 13 -4.90 -6.41 6.38
N GLU A 14 -3.84 -7.07 6.84
CA GLU A 14 -3.76 -8.54 6.84
C GLU A 14 -4.85 -9.15 7.73
N LYS A 15 -5.14 -8.54 8.88
CA LYS A 15 -6.14 -9.06 9.82
C LYS A 15 -7.58 -8.90 9.32
N TYR A 16 -7.92 -7.75 8.73
CA TYR A 16 -9.32 -7.41 8.45
C TYR A 16 -9.69 -7.50 6.97
N CYS A 17 -8.76 -7.18 6.07
CA CYS A 17 -9.00 -7.08 4.63
C CYS A 17 -8.63 -8.37 3.87
N ARG A 18 -7.85 -9.28 4.47
CA ARG A 18 -7.47 -10.55 3.83
C ARG A 18 -8.66 -11.49 3.66
N VAL A 19 -8.74 -12.11 2.48
CA VAL A 19 -9.65 -13.19 2.12
C VAL A 19 -8.88 -14.35 1.47
N GLU A 20 -9.56 -15.46 1.17
CA GLU A 20 -8.96 -16.65 0.57
C GLU A 20 -8.17 -16.31 -0.71
N ASN A 21 -8.77 -15.50 -1.59
CA ASN A 21 -8.25 -15.20 -2.92
C ASN A 21 -7.72 -13.76 -3.09
N GLY A 22 -7.38 -13.04 -2.01
CA GLY A 22 -6.84 -11.68 -2.10
C GLY A 22 -7.21 -10.77 -0.94
N PHE A 23 -7.51 -9.51 -1.26
CA PHE A 23 -7.90 -8.47 -0.30
C PHE A 23 -9.19 -7.77 -0.73
N THR A 24 -9.94 -7.22 0.23
CA THR A 24 -11.20 -6.50 0.01
C THR A 24 -11.31 -5.33 0.98
N GLY A 25 -12.08 -4.31 0.61
CA GLY A 25 -12.45 -3.23 1.50
C GLY A 25 -13.48 -3.65 2.56
N LEU A 26 -13.52 -2.87 3.64
CA LEU A 26 -14.51 -3.02 4.70
C LEU A 26 -15.66 -2.05 4.48
N GLN A 27 -16.89 -2.52 4.63
CA GLN A 27 -18.06 -1.63 4.59
C GLN A 27 -18.16 -0.74 5.84
N ASN A 28 -17.70 -1.24 7.00
CA ASN A 28 -17.69 -0.49 8.26
C ASN A 28 -16.46 -0.85 9.10
N VAL A 29 -15.57 0.12 9.33
CA VAL A 29 -14.32 -0.07 10.08
C VAL A 29 -14.53 -0.30 11.58
N TYR A 30 -15.66 0.16 12.15
CA TYR A 30 -16.02 -0.09 13.56
C TYR A 30 -16.66 -1.47 13.76
N ASN A 31 -17.14 -2.10 12.68
CA ASN A 31 -17.70 -3.45 12.71
C ASN A 31 -17.21 -4.26 11.50
N PRO A 32 -16.01 -4.86 11.57
CA PRO A 32 -15.43 -5.65 10.46
C PRO A 32 -16.26 -6.87 10.03
N LYS A 33 -17.26 -7.28 10.82
CA LYS A 33 -18.19 -8.37 10.48
C LYS A 33 -19.42 -7.89 9.72
N ALA A 34 -19.63 -6.58 9.59
CA ALA A 34 -20.81 -6.00 8.96
C ALA A 34 -20.88 -6.23 7.44
N GLY A 35 -19.75 -6.56 6.81
CA GLY A 35 -19.68 -6.84 5.38
C GLY A 35 -18.39 -6.35 4.75
N ARG A 36 -18.11 -6.89 3.57
CA ARG A 36 -16.96 -6.57 2.71
C ARG A 36 -17.50 -6.04 1.38
N ASP A 37 -16.74 -5.19 0.71
CA ASP A 37 -17.15 -4.62 -0.58
C ASP A 37 -16.94 -5.59 -1.76
N ASP A 38 -16.24 -6.70 -1.55
CA ASP A 38 -15.89 -7.73 -2.53
C ASP A 38 -15.11 -7.21 -3.74
N VAL A 39 -14.38 -6.11 -3.57
CA VAL A 39 -13.53 -5.53 -4.60
C VAL A 39 -12.10 -5.37 -4.08
N MET A 40 -11.15 -5.97 -4.79
CA MET A 40 -9.74 -5.63 -4.62
C MET A 40 -9.40 -4.46 -5.54
N GLN A 41 -9.28 -3.27 -4.96
CA GLN A 41 -8.96 -2.07 -5.70
C GLN A 41 -7.56 -2.16 -6.31
N SER A 42 -7.38 -1.75 -7.57
CA SER A 42 -6.08 -1.80 -8.26
C SER A 42 -4.99 -1.02 -7.53
N PHE A 43 -5.36 0.13 -6.95
CA PHE A 43 -4.46 0.96 -6.15
C PHE A 43 -3.93 0.25 -4.90
N PHE A 44 -4.61 -0.78 -4.39
CA PHE A 44 -4.08 -1.56 -3.27
C PHE A 44 -2.74 -2.20 -3.63
N LEU A 45 -2.64 -2.73 -4.85
CA LEU A 45 -1.40 -3.33 -5.36
C LEU A 45 -0.40 -2.26 -5.79
N ALA A 46 -0.86 -1.24 -6.51
CA ALA A 46 0.03 -0.21 -7.05
C ALA A 46 0.59 0.71 -5.96
N GLU A 47 -0.23 1.14 -5.00
CA GLU A 47 0.13 2.14 -4.01
C GLU A 47 0.46 1.51 -2.67
N PHE A 48 -0.52 0.89 -2.00
CA PHE A 48 -0.38 0.45 -0.61
C PHE A 48 0.75 -0.57 -0.45
N LEU A 49 0.73 -1.67 -1.23
CA LEU A 49 1.78 -2.69 -1.13
C LEU A 49 3.16 -2.16 -1.56
N LYS A 50 3.22 -1.29 -2.57
CA LYS A 50 4.49 -0.71 -3.02
C LYS A 50 5.11 0.18 -1.94
N TYR A 51 4.34 1.10 -1.36
CA TYR A 51 4.85 1.98 -0.31
C TYR A 51 5.14 1.23 0.99
N ALA A 52 4.32 0.23 1.35
CA ALA A 52 4.62 -0.64 2.47
C ALA A 52 5.96 -1.36 2.27
N TYR A 53 6.20 -1.92 1.08
CA TYR A 53 7.47 -2.57 0.75
C TYR A 53 8.66 -1.59 0.79
N LEU A 54 8.54 -0.44 0.10
CA LEU A 54 9.61 0.56 0.05
C LEU A 54 9.96 1.14 1.43
N THR A 55 8.98 1.22 2.34
CA THR A 55 9.22 1.69 3.72
C THR A 55 10.21 0.81 4.48
N PHE A 56 10.26 -0.49 4.18
CA PHE A 56 11.17 -1.45 4.81
C PHE A 56 12.34 -1.89 3.92
N ALA A 57 12.35 -1.45 2.66
CA ALA A 57 13.46 -1.68 1.75
C ALA A 57 14.64 -0.76 2.06
N ASP A 58 15.78 -1.04 1.42
CA ASP A 58 16.94 -0.17 1.43
C ASP A 58 16.73 1.05 0.51
N ASP A 59 17.19 2.22 0.93
CA ASP A 59 17.01 3.49 0.21
C ASP A 59 17.69 3.49 -1.18
N SER A 60 18.68 2.61 -1.41
CA SER A 60 19.33 2.45 -2.71
C SER A 60 18.45 1.80 -3.76
N LEU A 61 17.37 1.11 -3.37
CA LEU A 61 16.48 0.40 -4.29
C LEU A 61 15.79 1.36 -5.27
N ILE A 62 15.28 2.48 -4.77
CA ILE A 62 14.67 3.53 -5.59
C ILE A 62 15.02 4.91 -5.04
N SER A 63 16.06 5.51 -5.62
CA SER A 63 16.50 6.85 -5.24
C SER A 63 15.47 7.90 -5.63
N LEU A 64 14.98 8.65 -4.64
CA LEU A 64 14.07 9.79 -4.84
C LEU A 64 14.73 10.98 -5.57
N GLU A 65 16.05 10.95 -5.74
CA GLU A 65 16.78 11.92 -6.57
C GLU A 65 16.69 11.59 -8.06
N LYS A 66 16.30 10.38 -8.42
CA LYS A 66 16.23 9.89 -9.81
C LYS A 66 14.80 9.61 -10.27
N TRP A 67 13.91 9.32 -9.33
CA TRP A 67 12.54 8.90 -9.59
C TRP A 67 11.53 9.77 -8.84
N VAL A 68 10.49 10.19 -9.55
CA VAL A 68 9.33 10.87 -8.98
C VAL A 68 8.13 9.95 -9.11
N PHE A 69 7.43 9.71 -8.00
CA PHE A 69 6.19 8.94 -8.01
C PHE A 69 5.02 9.83 -8.41
N ASN A 70 4.21 9.37 -9.35
CA ASN A 70 2.93 10.03 -9.63
C ASN A 70 1.90 9.69 -8.53
N THR A 71 0.68 10.23 -8.66
CA THR A 71 -0.38 10.01 -7.67
C THR A 71 -0.86 8.55 -7.55
N GLU A 72 -0.54 7.67 -8.50
CA GLU A 72 -0.83 6.22 -8.44
C GLU A 72 0.44 5.39 -8.16
N ALA A 73 1.44 6.01 -7.53
CA ALA A 73 2.69 5.39 -7.14
C ALA A 73 3.50 4.80 -8.30
N HIS A 74 3.28 5.22 -9.54
CA HIS A 74 4.11 4.82 -10.66
C HIS A 74 5.38 5.69 -10.69
N PRO A 75 6.58 5.10 -10.61
CA PRO A 75 7.82 5.87 -10.66
C PRO A 75 8.10 6.33 -12.09
N VAL A 76 8.36 7.63 -12.24
CA VAL A 76 8.72 8.30 -13.50
C VAL A 76 10.14 8.84 -13.35
N PRO A 77 11.05 8.60 -14.31
CA PRO A 77 12.42 9.08 -14.21
C PRO A 77 12.47 10.60 -14.40
N ILE A 78 13.38 11.26 -13.69
CA ILE A 78 13.68 12.67 -13.93
C ILE A 78 14.44 12.78 -15.25
N LEU A 79 13.89 13.54 -16.19
CA LEU A 79 14.53 13.81 -17.48
C LEU A 79 15.45 15.02 -17.31
N SER A 80 16.77 14.80 -17.43
CA SER A 80 17.76 15.86 -17.56
C SER A 80 17.95 16.22 -19.04
N HIS A 81 17.84 17.50 -19.37
CA HIS A 81 18.24 18.06 -20.66
C HIS A 81 19.75 18.26 -20.75
#